data_AF-A0A3M0Z521-F1
#
_entry.id   AF-A0A3M0Z521-F1
#
_cell.length_a   1.000
_cell.length_b   1.000
_cell.length_c   1.000
_cell.angle_alpha   90.00
_cell.angle_beta   90.00
_cell.angle_gamma   90.00
#
_symmetry.space_group_name_H-M   'P 1'
#
loop_
_entity.id
_entity.type
_entity.pdbx_description
1 polymer ?
#
loop_
_entity_poly.entity_id
_entity_poly.type
_entity_poly.pdbx_seq_one_letter_code
_entity_poly.pdbx_strand_id
1 'polypeptide(L)'
;ILLVADNSGIHFLKLNAQGLTHTETLKQLGENDALGSVLYLAVCGDYLFVSDTEHQRLLVFALPNRELVATLGKKDTPGKQKLLNKPSLLSVQGNFIALYDEGNGRILKIYFQP
;
A
#
# COMPACT_ATOMS: atom_id res chain seq x y z
N ILE A 1 -12.25 -8.15 6.38
CA ILE A 1 -12.25 -6.67 6.39
C ILE A 1 -12.37 -6.20 4.96
N LEU A 2 -13.05 -5.09 4.69
CA LEU A 2 -13.01 -4.44 3.38
C LEU A 2 -12.15 -3.18 3.52
N LEU A 3 -11.22 -3.00 2.60
CA LEU A 3 -10.38 -1.81 2.53
C LEU A 3 -10.73 -1.04 1.27
N VAL A 4 -10.88 0.27 1.41
CA VAL A 4 -11.15 1.20 0.30
C VAL A 4 -10.14 2.32 0.40
N ALA A 5 -9.50 2.67 -0.70
CA ALA A 5 -8.65 3.86 -0.76
C ALA A 5 -9.33 4.97 -1.56
N ASP A 6 -9.18 6.20 -1.09
CA ASP A 6 -9.51 7.42 -1.81
C ASP A 6 -8.48 8.52 -1.49
N ASN A 7 -8.76 9.75 -1.90
CA ASN A 7 -7.88 10.90 -1.68
C ASN A 7 -7.71 11.30 -0.19
N SER A 8 -8.47 10.71 0.73
CA SER A 8 -8.38 10.94 2.18
C SER A 8 -7.63 9.83 2.92
N GLY A 9 -7.28 8.73 2.23
CA GLY A 9 -6.47 7.64 2.76
C GLY A 9 -7.11 6.27 2.57
N ILE A 10 -6.75 5.34 3.44
CA ILE A 10 -7.23 3.96 3.43
C ILE A 10 -8.28 3.78 4.52
N HIS A 11 -9.51 3.52 4.10
CA HIS A 11 -10.66 3.26 4.96
C HIS A 11 -10.79 1.78 5.28
N PHE A 12 -11.00 1.50 6.57
CA PHE A 12 -11.22 0.17 7.10
C PHE A 12 -12.72 0.00 7.34
N LEU A 13 -13.35 -0.92 6.61
CA LEU A 13 -14.77 -1.22 6.72
C LEU A 13 -14.98 -2.64 7.25
N LYS A 14 -15.94 -2.76 8.18
CA LYS A 14 -16.38 -4.03 8.74
C LYS A 14 -17.82 -4.30 8.32
N LEU A 15 -18.08 -5.52 7.87
CA LEU A 15 -19.45 -5.98 7.59
C LEU A 15 -20.13 -6.37 8.90
N ASN A 16 -21.33 -5.86 9.12
CA ASN A 16 -22.22 -6.22 10.23
C ASN A 16 -23.65 -6.45 9.70
N ALA A 17 -24.61 -6.67 10.61
CA ALA A 17 -26.00 -6.96 10.25
C ALA A 17 -26.70 -5.80 9.49
N GLN A 18 -26.22 -4.57 9.65
CA GLN A 18 -26.73 -3.35 9.00
C GLN A 18 -25.94 -2.98 7.74
N GLY A 19 -24.91 -3.77 7.37
CA GLY A 19 -24.08 -3.54 6.19
C GLY A 19 -22.63 -3.19 6.52
N LEU A 20 -22.00 -2.41 5.64
CA LEU A 20 -20.61 -1.99 5.81
C LEU A 20 -20.54 -0.75 6.71
N THR A 21 -19.86 -0.88 7.84
CA THR A 21 -19.54 0.25 8.72
C THR A 21 -18.08 0.62 8.61
N HIS A 22 -17.82 1.91 8.40
CA HIS A 22 -16.50 2.50 8.56
C HIS A 22 -16.04 2.36 10.02
N THR A 23 -14.78 1.97 10.20
CA THR A 23 -14.17 1.76 11.52
C THR A 23 -12.98 2.69 11.74
N GLU A 24 -12.22 2.98 10.68
CA GLU A 24 -11.03 3.83 10.78
C GLU A 24 -10.54 4.28 9.41
N THR A 25 -9.75 5.35 9.39
CA THR A 25 -8.99 5.81 8.23
C THR A 25 -7.52 5.92 8.57
N LEU A 26 -6.67 5.23 7.80
CA LEU A 26 -5.22 5.43 7.80
C LEU A 26 -4.85 6.46 6.72
N LYS A 27 -4.29 7.60 7.14
CA LYS A 27 -3.98 8.72 6.24
C LYS A 27 -2.53 9.19 6.26
N GLN A 28 -1.74 8.78 7.26
CA GLN A 28 -0.37 9.26 7.45
C GLN A 28 0.48 8.26 8.24
N LEU A 29 1.79 8.36 8.05
CA LEU A 29 2.86 7.67 8.74
C LEU A 29 3.54 8.65 9.71
N GLY A 30 3.12 8.70 10.97
CA GLY A 30 3.65 9.70 11.91
C GLY A 30 3.24 11.14 11.58
N GLU A 31 3.99 12.13 12.07
CA GLU A 31 3.53 13.54 12.08
C GLU A 31 3.58 14.26 10.72
N ASN A 32 4.49 13.89 9.81
CA ASN A 32 4.74 14.66 8.57
C ASN A 32 4.83 13.80 7.31
N ASP A 33 4.20 12.62 7.33
CA ASP A 33 4.25 11.71 6.19
C ASP A 33 2.87 11.18 5.81
N ALA A 34 2.04 12.07 5.24
CA ALA A 34 0.75 11.68 4.67
C ALA A 34 0.91 10.66 3.53
N LEU A 35 -0.12 9.82 3.35
CA LEU A 35 -0.27 8.99 2.15
C LEU A 35 -0.64 9.87 0.96
N GLY A 36 -0.28 9.43 -0.25
CA GLY A 36 -0.66 10.10 -1.49
C GLY A 36 -2.15 9.91 -1.81
N SER A 37 -2.64 10.66 -2.79
CA SER A 37 -4.04 10.60 -3.21
C SER A 37 -4.38 9.39 -4.10
N VAL A 38 -3.36 8.76 -4.68
CA VAL A 38 -3.49 7.60 -5.57
C VAL A 38 -2.84 6.38 -4.93
N LEU A 39 -3.68 5.52 -4.36
CA LEU A 39 -3.26 4.31 -3.66
C LEU A 39 -3.83 3.07 -4.32
N TYR A 40 -3.01 2.03 -4.43
CA TYR A 40 -3.44 0.69 -4.81
C TYR A 40 -3.21 -0.27 -3.65
N LEU A 41 -4.18 -1.14 -3.37
CA LEU A 41 -4.18 -2.00 -2.20
C LEU A 41 -4.17 -3.48 -2.60
N ALA A 42 -3.46 -4.29 -1.84
CA ALA A 42 -3.61 -5.74 -1.82
C ALA A 42 -3.51 -6.25 -0.38
N VAL A 43 -4.24 -7.33 -0.07
CA VAL A 43 -4.17 -8.00 1.24
C VAL A 43 -3.82 -9.46 1.02
N CYS A 44 -2.85 -9.96 1.79
CA CYS A 44 -2.50 -11.38 1.80
C CYS A 44 -2.07 -11.78 3.21
N GLY A 45 -2.79 -12.75 3.80
CA GLY A 45 -2.62 -13.10 5.21
C GLY A 45 -2.88 -11.91 6.13
N ASP A 46 -1.96 -11.67 7.06
CA ASP A 46 -2.03 -10.59 8.04
C ASP A 46 -1.35 -9.30 7.57
N TYR A 47 -1.21 -9.09 6.26
CA TYR A 47 -0.53 -7.92 5.71
C TYR A 47 -1.36 -7.17 4.67
N LEU A 48 -1.31 -5.84 4.77
CA LEU A 48 -1.79 -4.89 3.79
C LEU A 48 -0.60 -4.31 3.01
N PHE A 49 -0.62 -4.45 1.70
CA PHE A 49 0.36 -3.91 0.77
C PHE A 49 -0.25 -2.69 0.08
N VAL A 50 0.47 -1.58 0.10
CA VAL A 50 0.00 -0.29 -0.42
C VAL A 50 1.01 0.27 -1.39
N SER A 51 0.63 0.39 -2.66
CA SER A 51 1.37 1.21 -3.61
C SER A 51 0.97 2.67 -3.43
N ASP A 52 1.87 3.48 -2.88
CA ASP A 52 1.69 4.92 -2.68
C ASP A 52 2.34 5.65 -3.87
N THR A 53 1.53 5.81 -4.92
CA THR A 53 1.99 6.15 -6.28
C THR A 53 2.72 7.49 -6.33
N GLU A 54 2.16 8.50 -5.66
CA GLU A 54 2.71 9.86 -5.64
C GLU A 54 4.02 9.92 -4.87
N HIS A 55 4.13 9.13 -3.80
CA HIS A 55 5.32 9.06 -2.95
C HIS A 55 6.32 7.98 -3.35
N GLN A 56 6.21 7.38 -4.55
CA GLN A 56 7.27 6.54 -5.11
C GLN A 56 7.67 5.34 -4.23
N ARG A 57 6.68 4.74 -3.55
CA ARG A 57 6.94 3.71 -2.54
C ARG A 57 5.86 2.63 -2.49
N LEU A 58 6.28 1.44 -2.10
CA LEU A 58 5.44 0.34 -1.62
C LEU A 58 5.57 0.30 -0.09
N LEU A 59 4.44 0.29 0.61
CA LEU A 59 4.36 0.17 2.05
C LEU A 59 3.72 -1.17 2.40
N VAL A 60 4.14 -1.78 3.50
CA VAL A 60 3.55 -3.00 4.05
C VAL A 60 3.17 -2.76 5.49
N PHE A 61 1.91 -2.97 5.82
CA PHE A 61 1.37 -2.86 7.17
C PHE A 61 0.97 -4.23 7.70
N ALA A 62 1.31 -4.53 8.95
CA ALA A 62 0.74 -5.66 9.68
C ALA A 62 -0.73 -5.37 10.03
N LEU A 63 -1.55 -6.41 10.03
CA LEU A 63 -2.94 -6.39 10.46
C LEU A 63 -3.09 -7.28 11.72
N PRO A 64 -4.00 -6.95 12.64
CA PRO A 64 -4.94 -5.82 12.58
C PRO A 64 -4.36 -4.51 13.13
N ASN A 65 -3.14 -4.50 13.67
CA ASN A 65 -2.57 -3.37 14.41
C ASN A 65 -2.14 -2.18 13.52
N ARG A 66 -2.04 -2.38 12.20
CA ARG A 66 -1.71 -1.36 11.19
C ARG A 66 -0.30 -0.79 11.38
N GLU A 67 0.59 -1.59 11.95
CA GLU A 67 1.99 -1.24 12.11
C GLU A 67 2.71 -1.30 10.76
N LEU A 68 3.47 -0.27 10.41
CA LEU A 68 4.31 -0.27 9.21
C LEU A 68 5.50 -1.22 9.44
N VAL A 69 5.58 -2.30 8.67
CA VAL A 69 6.61 -3.34 8.82
C VAL A 69 7.65 -3.33 7.70
N ALA A 70 7.32 -2.78 6.52
CA ALA A 70 8.30 -2.61 5.45
C ALA A 70 7.97 -1.44 4.52
N THR A 71 9.02 -0.88 3.94
CA THR A 71 8.96 0.14 2.89
C THR A 71 9.95 -0.21 1.78
N LEU A 72 9.51 -0.18 0.53
CA LEU A 72 10.37 -0.24 -0.64
C LEU A 72 10.21 1.05 -1.45
N GLY A 73 11.31 1.66 -1.86
CA GLY A 73 11.33 2.96 -2.51
C GLY A 73 11.64 4.08 -1.52
N LYS A 74 11.60 5.32 -2.00
CA LYS A 74 11.91 6.50 -1.20
C LYS A 74 10.93 7.61 -1.54
N LYS A 75 10.28 8.13 -0.50
CA LYS A 75 9.34 9.24 -0.61
C LYS A 75 9.90 10.38 -1.47
N ASP A 76 9.08 10.84 -2.40
CA ASP A 76 9.35 11.97 -3.31
C ASP A 76 10.64 11.83 -4.13
N THR A 77 11.16 10.61 -4.26
CA THR A 77 12.39 10.33 -5.00
C THR A 77 12.10 9.31 -6.10
N PRO A 78 11.58 9.74 -7.27
CA PRO A 78 11.42 8.86 -8.41
C PRO A 78 12.80 8.36 -8.83
N GLY A 79 12.95 7.07 -9.07
CA GLY A 79 14.23 6.49 -9.43
C GLY A 79 14.14 5.40 -10.49
N LYS A 80 15.29 4.86 -10.87
CA LYS A 80 15.43 3.75 -11.82
C LYS A 80 15.97 2.52 -11.09
N GLN A 81 15.92 1.35 -11.74
CA GLN A 81 16.51 0.08 -11.27
C GLN A 81 15.98 -0.41 -9.90
N LYS A 82 16.63 -0.10 -8.79
CA LYS A 82 16.20 -0.57 -7.45
C LYS A 82 15.19 0.36 -6.78
N LEU A 83 15.01 1.56 -7.32
CA LEU A 83 14.02 2.52 -6.86
C LEU A 83 12.76 2.49 -7.74
N LEU A 84 11.64 2.90 -7.15
CA LEU A 84 10.33 2.98 -7.81
C LEU A 84 10.12 4.36 -8.46
N ASN A 85 9.25 4.40 -9.45
CA ASN A 85 8.77 5.59 -10.15
C ASN A 85 7.32 5.35 -10.59
N LYS A 86 6.38 6.03 -9.94
CA LYS A 86 4.93 5.89 -10.04
C LYS A 86 4.48 4.43 -9.94
N PRO A 87 4.82 3.71 -8.86
CA PRO A 87 4.35 2.35 -8.70
C PRO A 87 2.81 2.37 -8.59
N SER A 88 2.12 1.56 -9.38
CA SER A 88 0.65 1.53 -9.43
C SER A 88 0.10 0.16 -9.02
N LEU A 89 -0.57 -0.55 -9.93
CA LEU A 89 -1.24 -1.81 -9.62
C LEU A 89 -0.28 -2.83 -9.02
N LEU A 90 -0.77 -3.55 -8.01
CA LEU A 90 -0.06 -4.66 -7.39
C LEU A 90 -0.97 -5.88 -7.20
N SER A 91 -0.35 -7.05 -7.18
CA SER A 91 -0.98 -8.31 -6.76
C SER A 91 -0.04 -9.08 -5.84
N VAL A 92 -0.61 -9.83 -4.90
CA VAL A 92 0.15 -10.55 -3.87
C VAL A 92 -0.34 -11.98 -3.75
N GLN A 93 0.58 -12.93 -3.69
CA GLN A 93 0.31 -14.35 -3.44
C GLN A 93 1.37 -14.92 -2.50
N GLY A 94 0.98 -15.28 -1.28
CA GLY A 94 1.94 -15.70 -0.25
C GLY A 94 2.92 -14.56 0.05
N ASN A 95 4.22 -14.81 -0.15
CA ASN A 95 5.27 -13.81 0.01
C ASN A 95 5.68 -13.10 -1.30
N PHE A 96 5.06 -13.45 -2.42
CA PHE A 96 5.37 -12.89 -3.73
C PHE A 96 4.47 -11.70 -4.04
N ILE A 97 5.08 -10.60 -4.48
CA ILE A 97 4.40 -9.37 -4.91
C ILE A 97 4.80 -9.10 -6.36
N ALA A 98 3.82 -8.93 -7.24
CA ALA A 98 4.00 -8.34 -8.55
C ALA A 98 3.53 -6.88 -8.50
N LEU A 99 4.42 -5.95 -8.79
CA LEU A 99 4.16 -4.51 -8.75
C LEU A 99 4.46 -3.88 -10.12
N TYR A 100 3.50 -3.13 -10.67
CA TYR A 100 3.76 -2.35 -11.88
C TYR A 100 4.43 -1.02 -11.53
N ASP A 101 5.70 -0.89 -11.89
CA ASP A 101 6.51 0.31 -11.70
C ASP A 101 6.37 1.20 -12.94
N GLU A 102 5.22 1.87 -13.04
CA GLU A 102 4.68 2.48 -14.26
C GLU A 102 5.64 3.47 -14.92
N GLY A 103 6.21 4.38 -14.13
CA GLY A 103 7.14 5.41 -14.60
C GLY A 103 8.46 4.83 -15.13
N ASN A 104 8.76 3.57 -14.83
CA ASN A 104 9.89 2.83 -15.39
C ASN A 104 9.47 1.78 -16.44
N GLY A 105 8.17 1.62 -16.73
CA GLY A 105 7.67 0.71 -17.77
C GLY A 105 7.98 -0.76 -17.52
N ARG A 106 7.88 -1.24 -16.27
CA ARG A 106 8.26 -2.61 -15.90
C ARG A 106 7.40 -3.20 -14.79
N ILE A 107 7.38 -4.53 -14.71
CA ILE A 107 6.81 -5.25 -13.57
C ILE A 107 7.95 -5.74 -12.69
N LEU A 108 7.90 -5.39 -11.41
CA LEU A 108 8.83 -5.89 -10.40
C LEU A 108 8.26 -7.12 -9.72
N LYS A 109 9.14 -8.10 -9.53
CA LYS A 109 8.93 -9.29 -8.69
C LYS A 109 9.64 -9.06 -7.36
N ILE A 110 8.87 -8.92 -6.29
CA ILE A 110 9.37 -8.63 -4.94
C ILE A 110 8.99 -9.81 -4.04
N TYR A 111 9.90 -10.19 -3.14
CA TYR A 111 9.62 -11.18 -2.10
C TYR A 111 9.60 -10.48 -0.74
N PHE A 112 8.48 -10.57 -0.04
CA PHE A 112 8.32 -10.05 1.30
C PHE A 112 8.62 -11.15 2.32
N GLN A 113 9.60 -10.95 3.19
CA GLN A 113 9.89 -11.84 4.30
C GLN A 113 9.47 -11.08 5.57
N PRO A 114 8.46 -11.56 6.31
CA PRO A 114 8.03 -10.92 7.54
C PRO A 114 9.10 -10.90 8.63
#